data_AF-A0A8J5NYD5-F1
#
_entry.id   AF-A0A8J5NYD5-F1
#
_cell.length_a   1.000
_cell.length_b   1.000
_cell.length_c   1.000
_cell.angle_alpha   90.00
_cell.angle_beta   90.00
_cell.angle_gamma   90.00
#
_symmetry.space_group_name_H-M   'P 1'
#
loop_
_entity.id
_entity.type
_entity.pdbx_description
1 polymer ?
#
loop_
_entity_poly.entity_id
_entity_poly.type
_entity_poly.pdbx_seq_one_letter_code
_entity_poly.pdbx_strand_id
1 'polypeptide(L)'
;MAQGLLSTGFASCGKRETLSELEKRTLWTCFKMDRLLSCGKRRQAMFSDGDMHFSLPVNDNQFLFGQSTQRSPIDDSLRSYGPDDHLVLLIQGLRIWSRVHTWIAEGGRRQPGMTEPEQCPFNETSDWSKMKQDLIKWRESQDALMKYPATKVSVHAQRGQAERFGYINLIYYVSLLFLCREFIPFSPVDEVKPRGPIEPPLLKARGPDSFWLQIVFDLYDAASQISSLLCDLEHVGCPLRTPFSGLCAFSSTLWSIYGAAFPNFMGFSESQTSDADAQAERTMAVLVRIGKVWRLAEEWIDVLNTAKSIMTRVSEGRRVKRSRYDYPELEDSIHLAPLQGMPRQTFDRPAGLVSADDGSKLHQLVAGDAEQGVETDGLGFLEDTSGNEFVGEDWWRLLSFCDDPHLLSTSMDNMGDENVA
;
A
#
# COMPACT_ATOMS: atom_id res chain seq x y z
N MET A 1 16.37 -18.77 22.08
CA MET A 1 17.75 -19.10 21.63
C MET A 1 18.06 -18.62 20.20
N ALA A 2 17.24 -17.76 19.56
CA ALA A 2 17.54 -17.19 18.24
C ALA A 2 18.19 -15.79 18.27
N GLN A 3 18.27 -15.13 19.43
CA GLN A 3 18.93 -13.81 19.58
C GLN A 3 20.47 -13.87 19.59
N GLY A 4 21.06 -15.04 19.80
CA GLY A 4 22.51 -15.20 19.92
C GLY A 4 23.27 -15.36 18.60
N LEU A 5 22.58 -15.73 17.51
CA LEU A 5 23.21 -16.01 16.21
C LEU A 5 23.33 -14.80 15.29
N LEU A 6 22.58 -13.72 15.55
CA LEU A 6 22.63 -12.49 14.74
C LEU A 6 23.58 -11.42 15.32
N SER A 7 24.01 -11.56 16.58
CA SER A 7 24.82 -10.54 17.27
C SER A 7 26.33 -10.77 17.14
N THR A 8 26.78 -12.00 16.90
CA THR A 8 28.22 -12.34 16.89
C THR A 8 28.82 -12.59 15.51
N GLY A 9 28.04 -12.50 14.43
CA GLY A 9 28.50 -12.71 13.06
C GLY A 9 28.88 -11.45 12.27
N PHE A 10 28.36 -10.27 12.61
CA PHE A 10 28.57 -9.04 11.83
C PHE A 10 29.75 -8.18 12.30
N ALA A 11 30.30 -8.44 13.49
CA ALA A 11 31.32 -7.59 14.12
C ALA A 11 32.78 -7.96 13.78
N SER A 12 33.02 -8.95 12.90
CA SER A 12 34.37 -9.32 12.46
C SER A 12 34.43 -9.58 10.95
N CYS A 13 33.99 -8.62 10.14
CA CYS A 13 34.26 -8.62 8.70
C CYS A 13 35.31 -7.55 8.38
N GLY A 14 36.55 -7.80 8.82
CA GLY A 14 37.74 -6.97 8.57
C GLY A 14 38.25 -6.99 7.13
N LYS A 15 37.49 -7.55 6.19
CA LYS A 15 37.67 -7.47 4.73
C LYS A 15 36.26 -7.44 4.15
N ARG A 16 35.90 -6.42 3.34
CA ARG A 16 34.64 -6.40 2.58
C ARG A 16 34.50 -7.69 1.77
N GLU A 17 33.84 -8.70 2.30
CA GLU A 17 33.33 -9.80 1.51
C GLU A 17 32.23 -9.22 0.63
N THR A 18 32.52 -9.09 -0.66
CA THR A 18 31.52 -8.72 -1.64
C THR A 18 30.53 -9.87 -1.72
N LEU A 19 29.33 -9.68 -1.15
CA LEU A 19 28.22 -10.60 -1.32
C LEU A 19 28.07 -10.98 -2.79
N SER A 20 27.81 -12.26 -3.07
CA SER A 20 27.39 -12.71 -4.39
C SER A 20 26.08 -12.03 -4.80
N GLU A 21 25.80 -11.93 -6.10
CA GLU A 21 24.52 -11.33 -6.56
C GLU A 21 23.31 -12.10 -6.04
N LEU A 22 23.42 -13.42 -5.85
CA LEU A 22 22.37 -14.23 -5.25
C LEU A 22 22.11 -13.81 -3.79
N GLU A 23 23.16 -13.69 -2.98
CA GLU A 23 23.04 -13.22 -1.59
C GLU A 23 22.48 -11.80 -1.50
N LYS A 24 22.92 -10.89 -2.39
CA LYS A 24 22.36 -9.53 -2.46
C LYS A 24 20.87 -9.55 -2.77
N ARG A 25 20.44 -10.29 -3.79
CA ARG A 25 19.03 -10.41 -4.18
C ARG A 25 18.20 -11.00 -3.04
N THR A 26 18.69 -12.04 -2.37
CA THR A 26 18.03 -12.63 -1.20
C THR A 26 17.84 -11.62 -0.07
N LEU A 27 18.91 -10.91 0.32
CA LEU A 27 18.83 -9.90 1.39
C LEU A 27 17.91 -8.74 1.02
N TRP A 28 17.96 -8.25 -0.21
CA TRP A 28 17.06 -7.19 -0.68
C TRP A 28 15.60 -7.66 -0.76
N THR A 29 15.35 -8.93 -1.06
CA THR A 29 14.01 -9.51 -0.99
C THR A 29 13.50 -9.58 0.45
N CYS A 30 14.35 -9.97 1.41
CA CYS A 30 14.01 -9.90 2.84
C CYS A 30 13.68 -8.45 3.26
N PHE A 31 14.45 -7.47 2.80
CA PHE A 31 14.16 -6.06 3.04
C PHE A 31 12.81 -5.63 2.45
N LYS A 32 12.53 -5.96 1.19
CA LYS A 32 11.25 -5.65 0.54
C LYS A 32 10.09 -6.23 1.34
N MET A 33 10.22 -7.47 1.78
CA MET A 33 9.25 -8.17 2.59
C MET A 33 8.97 -7.47 3.91
N ASP A 34 10.04 -7.11 4.63
CA ASP A 34 9.94 -6.37 5.88
C ASP A 34 9.19 -5.05 5.68
N ARG A 35 9.49 -4.30 4.60
CA ARG A 35 8.83 -3.01 4.30
C ARG A 35 7.38 -3.15 3.85
N LEU A 36 7.05 -4.14 3.02
CA LEU A 36 5.68 -4.37 2.55
C LEU A 36 4.75 -4.86 3.67
N LEU A 37 5.31 -5.53 4.69
CA LEU A 37 4.56 -6.07 5.82
C LEU A 37 4.57 -5.18 7.07
N SER A 38 5.42 -4.15 7.14
CA SER A 38 5.55 -3.25 8.31
C SER A 38 4.65 -2.02 8.26
N CYS A 39 3.44 -2.14 7.73
CA CYS A 39 2.47 -1.06 7.73
C CYS A 39 1.87 -0.89 9.16
N GLY A 40 2.45 -0.02 9.99
CA GLY A 40 1.85 0.44 11.26
C GLY A 40 2.85 0.73 12.40
N LYS A 41 2.37 1.41 13.46
CA LYS A 41 3.18 1.87 14.62
C LYS A 41 3.83 0.76 15.46
N ARG A 42 3.43 -0.51 15.29
CA ARG A 42 3.75 -1.60 16.24
C ARG A 42 4.75 -2.63 15.71
N ARG A 43 5.28 -2.46 14.50
CA ARG A 43 6.33 -3.33 13.98
C ARG A 43 7.57 -2.51 13.67
N GLN A 44 8.58 -2.62 14.54
CA GLN A 44 9.90 -2.12 14.22
C GLN A 44 10.44 -2.92 13.04
N ALA A 45 10.80 -2.23 11.95
CA ALA A 45 11.42 -2.86 10.80
C ALA A 45 12.65 -3.65 11.23
N MET A 46 12.79 -4.87 10.72
CA MET A 46 13.92 -5.75 11.04
C MET A 46 15.24 -5.15 10.54
N PHE A 47 15.20 -4.37 9.46
CA PHE A 47 16.35 -3.65 8.92
C PHE A 47 16.21 -2.15 9.22
N SER A 48 17.16 -1.56 9.94
CA SER A 48 17.24 -0.10 9.99
C SER A 48 17.75 0.42 8.65
N ASP A 49 17.26 1.59 8.21
CA ASP A 49 17.68 2.18 6.93
C ASP A 49 19.19 2.50 6.90
N GLY A 50 19.83 2.58 8.07
CA GLY A 50 21.27 2.80 8.23
C GLY A 50 22.11 1.52 8.13
N ASP A 51 21.54 0.33 8.33
CA ASP A 51 22.35 -0.90 8.47
C ASP A 51 22.62 -1.61 7.13
N MET A 52 21.90 -1.25 6.06
CA MET A 52 22.05 -1.87 4.74
C MET A 52 22.97 -1.07 3.81
N HIS A 53 24.28 -1.20 4.01
CA HIS A 53 25.31 -0.49 3.22
C HIS A 53 25.88 -1.28 2.03
N PHE A 54 25.23 -2.35 1.58
CA PHE A 54 25.68 -3.13 0.43
C PHE A 54 25.11 -2.61 -0.90
N SER A 55 25.74 -2.99 -2.02
CA SER A 55 25.36 -2.50 -3.34
C SER A 55 23.94 -2.96 -3.72
N LEU A 56 23.25 -2.14 -4.51
CA LEU A 56 22.02 -2.54 -5.19
C LEU A 56 22.29 -3.77 -6.11
N PRO A 57 21.28 -4.63 -6.33
CA PRO A 57 21.43 -5.79 -7.21
C PRO A 57 21.57 -5.33 -8.67
N VAL A 58 22.29 -6.10 -9.48
CA VAL A 58 22.31 -5.87 -10.93
C VAL A 58 20.93 -6.16 -11.55
N ASN A 59 20.68 -5.63 -12.74
CA ASN A 59 19.42 -5.86 -13.45
C ASN A 59 19.26 -7.34 -13.84
N ASP A 60 18.04 -7.77 -14.14
CA ASP A 60 17.74 -9.18 -14.38
C ASP A 60 18.53 -9.78 -15.54
N ASN A 61 18.71 -9.05 -16.64
CA ASN A 61 19.51 -9.52 -17.76
C ASN A 61 20.98 -9.73 -17.37
N GLN A 62 21.57 -8.78 -16.65
CA GLN A 62 22.95 -8.91 -16.16
C GLN A 62 23.09 -10.10 -15.21
N PHE A 63 22.11 -10.32 -14.33
CA PHE A 63 22.11 -11.47 -13.42
C PHE A 63 22.01 -12.79 -14.19
N LEU A 64 21.07 -12.91 -15.13
CA LEU A 64 20.85 -14.12 -15.92
C LEU A 64 22.08 -14.54 -16.73
N PHE A 65 22.83 -13.58 -17.26
CA PHE A 65 24.05 -13.85 -18.03
C PHE A 65 25.34 -13.82 -17.20
N GLY A 66 25.26 -13.76 -15.87
CA GLY A 66 26.43 -13.73 -14.99
C GLY A 66 27.37 -12.55 -15.23
N GLN A 67 26.84 -11.43 -15.71
CA GLN A 67 27.64 -10.24 -16.02
C GLN A 67 28.06 -9.54 -14.73
N SER A 68 29.37 -9.41 -14.55
CA SER A 68 29.97 -8.62 -13.47
C SER A 68 29.61 -7.14 -13.60
N THR A 69 29.50 -6.45 -12.46
CA THR A 69 29.30 -5.01 -12.38
C THR A 69 30.54 -4.28 -12.92
N GLN A 70 30.71 -4.22 -14.25
CA GLN A 70 31.58 -3.22 -14.83
C GLN A 70 30.92 -1.85 -14.62
N ARG A 71 31.25 -1.23 -13.48
CA ARG A 71 31.02 0.20 -13.26
C ARG A 71 31.83 0.95 -14.30
N SER A 72 31.26 1.18 -15.47
CA SER A 72 31.60 2.38 -16.20
C SER A 72 31.14 3.56 -15.34
N PRO A 73 31.99 4.56 -15.08
CA PRO A 73 31.64 5.77 -14.33
C PRO A 73 30.80 6.69 -15.23
N ILE A 74 29.77 6.13 -15.87
CA ILE A 74 28.73 6.92 -16.52
C ILE A 74 27.83 7.36 -15.38
N ASP A 75 27.78 8.68 -15.22
CA ASP A 75 26.99 9.42 -14.25
C ASP A 75 25.67 8.70 -13.93
N ASP A 76 25.58 8.12 -12.73
CA ASP A 76 24.40 7.36 -12.25
C ASP A 76 23.14 8.24 -12.26
N SER A 77 23.30 9.57 -12.40
CA SER A 77 22.22 10.53 -12.54
C SER A 77 21.53 10.55 -13.92
N LEU A 78 22.13 9.94 -14.96
CA LEU A 78 21.57 9.88 -16.32
C LEU A 78 20.95 8.51 -16.67
N ARG A 79 21.04 7.53 -15.77
CA ARG A 79 20.51 6.18 -16.03
C ARG A 79 18.99 6.17 -15.86
N SER A 80 18.28 5.85 -16.94
CA SER A 80 16.87 5.50 -16.91
C SER A 80 16.70 4.02 -16.54
N TYR A 81 15.99 3.72 -15.47
CA TYR A 81 15.71 2.36 -15.01
C TYR A 81 14.51 1.77 -15.75
N GLY A 82 14.72 0.62 -16.40
CA GLY A 82 13.72 -0.06 -17.22
C GLY A 82 13.06 -1.26 -16.53
N PRO A 83 12.32 -2.08 -17.31
CA PRO A 83 11.65 -3.28 -16.81
C PRO A 83 12.58 -4.30 -16.13
N ASP A 84 13.84 -4.41 -16.57
CA ASP A 84 14.81 -5.36 -16.01
C ASP A 84 15.44 -4.85 -14.70
N ASP A 85 15.27 -3.57 -14.37
CA ASP A 85 15.76 -2.94 -13.14
C ASP A 85 14.70 -2.96 -12.01
N HIS A 86 13.65 -3.78 -12.14
CA HIS A 86 12.49 -3.77 -11.24
C HIS A 86 12.86 -3.95 -9.75
N LEU A 87 13.87 -4.78 -9.43
CA LEU A 87 14.33 -4.95 -8.06
C LEU A 87 14.90 -3.66 -7.49
N VAL A 88 15.75 -2.97 -8.25
CA VAL A 88 16.33 -1.68 -7.87
C VAL A 88 15.23 -0.66 -7.63
N LEU A 89 14.27 -0.58 -8.55
CA LEU A 89 13.12 0.33 -8.44
C LEU A 89 12.29 0.05 -7.20
N LEU A 90 11.97 -1.22 -6.92
CA LEU A 90 11.21 -1.61 -5.73
C LEU A 90 11.96 -1.27 -4.44
N ILE A 91 13.28 -1.54 -4.37
CA ILE A 91 14.10 -1.23 -3.20
C ILE A 91 14.11 0.29 -2.95
N GLN A 92 14.42 1.08 -3.96
CA GLN A 92 14.47 2.54 -3.86
C GLN A 92 13.11 3.12 -3.47
N GLY A 93 12.04 2.69 -4.12
CA GLY A 93 10.68 3.11 -3.82
C GLY A 93 10.26 2.75 -2.39
N LEU A 94 10.54 1.53 -1.93
CA LEU A 94 10.19 1.10 -0.57
C LEU A 94 10.98 1.84 0.52
N ARG A 95 12.21 2.28 0.24
CA ARG A 95 12.95 3.17 1.17
C ARG A 95 12.26 4.52 1.31
N ILE A 96 11.82 5.11 0.20
CA ILE A 96 11.08 6.39 0.21
C ILE A 96 9.75 6.21 0.94
N TRP A 97 8.99 5.18 0.58
CA TRP A 97 7.73 4.83 1.24
C TRP A 97 7.91 4.64 2.75
N SER A 98 8.93 3.89 3.18
CA SER A 98 9.20 3.66 4.59
C SER A 98 9.46 4.97 5.33
N ARG A 99 10.25 5.88 4.75
CA ARG A 99 10.51 7.19 5.36
C ARG A 99 9.24 8.04 5.47
N VAL A 100 8.42 8.07 4.41
CA VAL A 100 7.12 8.77 4.41
C VAL A 100 6.19 8.19 5.47
N HIS A 101 6.02 6.88 5.47
CA HIS A 101 5.14 6.18 6.39
C HIS A 101 5.58 6.35 7.85
N THR A 102 6.90 6.26 8.13
CA THR A 102 7.44 6.53 9.47
C THR A 102 7.16 7.96 9.92
N TRP A 103 7.42 8.95 9.07
CA TRP A 103 7.14 10.36 9.40
C TRP A 103 5.66 10.60 9.74
N ILE A 104 4.75 10.01 8.96
CA ILE A 104 3.30 10.07 9.23
C ILE A 104 2.95 9.36 10.53
N ALA A 105 3.48 8.15 10.75
CA ALA A 105 3.22 7.36 11.96
C ALA A 105 3.72 8.09 13.22
N GLU A 106 4.84 8.80 13.14
CA GLU A 106 5.37 9.63 14.23
C GLU A 106 4.58 10.93 14.47
N GLY A 107 3.56 11.20 13.65
CA GLY A 107 2.63 12.31 13.81
C GLY A 107 2.69 13.34 12.69
N GLY A 108 3.56 13.18 11.70
CA GLY A 108 3.70 14.07 10.56
C GLY A 108 3.90 15.53 10.96
N ARG A 109 3.02 16.41 10.48
CA ARG A 109 3.01 17.84 10.84
C ARG A 109 2.78 18.08 12.33
N ARG A 110 2.18 17.11 13.05
CA ARG A 110 1.85 17.22 14.47
C ARG A 110 3.05 17.01 15.39
N GLN A 111 4.21 16.62 14.86
CA GLN A 111 5.44 16.52 15.64
C GLN A 111 5.92 17.91 16.13
N PRO A 112 6.61 17.99 17.28
CA PRO A 112 7.19 19.24 17.76
C PRO A 112 8.11 19.90 16.72
N GLY A 113 7.90 21.19 16.45
CA GLY A 113 8.71 21.97 15.50
C GLY A 113 8.34 21.80 14.02
N MET A 114 7.48 20.86 13.64
CA MET A 114 7.08 20.66 12.23
C MET A 114 6.09 21.71 11.69
N THR A 115 5.69 22.68 12.52
CA THR A 115 4.86 23.82 12.11
C THR A 115 5.64 25.12 11.98
N GLU A 116 6.94 25.12 12.28
CA GLU A 116 7.79 26.30 12.07
C GLU A 116 7.89 26.65 10.57
N PRO A 117 8.14 27.93 10.22
CA PRO A 117 8.24 28.36 8.83
C PRO A 117 9.22 27.55 7.97
N GLU A 118 10.33 27.08 8.57
CA GLU A 118 11.36 26.28 7.91
C GLU A 118 10.89 24.86 7.57
N GLN A 119 9.94 24.33 8.34
CA GLN A 119 9.38 22.98 8.20
C GLN A 119 8.03 22.95 7.47
N CYS A 120 7.48 24.11 7.12
CA CYS A 120 6.27 24.18 6.31
C CYS A 120 6.49 23.51 4.94
N PRO A 121 5.49 22.81 4.39
CA PRO A 121 5.68 21.92 3.23
C PRO A 121 6.01 22.67 1.92
N PHE A 122 5.69 23.95 1.84
CA PHE A 122 6.05 24.83 0.72
C PHE A 122 7.48 25.39 0.83
N ASN A 123 8.21 25.06 1.88
CA ASN A 123 9.64 25.32 1.98
C ASN A 123 10.41 24.12 1.42
N GLU A 124 11.30 24.37 0.45
CA GLU A 124 12.11 23.35 -0.23
C GLU A 124 13.05 22.59 0.71
N THR A 125 13.45 23.20 1.83
CA THR A 125 14.34 22.56 2.80
C THR A 125 13.61 21.77 3.89
N SER A 126 12.28 21.84 3.94
CA SER A 126 11.48 21.08 4.91
C SER A 126 11.63 19.58 4.69
N ASP A 127 11.46 18.80 5.75
CA ASP A 127 11.58 17.35 5.65
C ASP A 127 10.49 16.74 4.75
N TRP A 128 9.29 17.32 4.77
CA TRP A 128 8.23 16.95 3.83
C TRP A 128 8.61 17.22 2.37
N SER A 129 9.18 18.40 2.07
CA SER A 129 9.54 18.75 0.70
C SER A 129 10.67 17.87 0.17
N LYS A 130 11.68 17.56 0.99
CA LYS A 130 12.72 16.59 0.65
C LYS A 130 12.13 15.21 0.33
N MET A 131 11.16 14.74 1.13
CA MET A 131 10.47 13.47 0.85
C MET A 131 9.72 13.48 -0.48
N LYS A 132 8.99 14.56 -0.78
CA LYS A 132 8.30 14.72 -2.06
C LYS A 132 9.27 14.81 -3.23
N GLN A 133 10.37 15.56 -3.09
CA GLN A 133 11.40 15.68 -4.12
C GLN A 133 12.09 14.35 -4.41
N ASP A 134 12.45 13.57 -3.38
CA ASP A 134 13.05 12.25 -3.58
C ASP A 134 12.08 11.29 -4.29
N LEU A 135 10.78 11.36 -3.96
CA LEU A 135 9.74 10.58 -4.64
C LEU A 135 9.63 10.96 -6.13
N ILE A 136 9.64 12.27 -6.44
CA ILE A 136 9.60 12.78 -7.82
C ILE A 136 10.86 12.37 -8.58
N LYS A 137 12.05 12.56 -8.01
CA LYS A 137 13.32 12.15 -8.63
C LYS A 137 13.35 10.65 -8.91
N TRP A 138 12.89 9.83 -7.96
CA TRP A 138 12.76 8.39 -8.18
C TRP A 138 11.79 8.07 -9.33
N ARG A 139 10.65 8.75 -9.40
CA ARG A 139 9.73 8.62 -10.54
C ARG A 139 10.36 9.06 -11.86
N GLU A 140 11.12 10.14 -11.88
CA GLU A 140 11.79 10.68 -13.08
C GLU A 140 12.87 9.72 -13.59
N SER A 141 13.58 9.05 -12.69
CA SER A 141 14.61 8.04 -13.02
C SER A 141 14.07 6.80 -13.74
N GLN A 142 12.74 6.61 -13.78
CA GLN A 142 12.11 5.47 -14.46
C GLN A 142 11.93 5.73 -15.96
N ASP A 143 12.11 4.68 -16.76
CA ASP A 143 11.73 4.68 -18.17
C ASP A 143 10.22 4.92 -18.36
N ALA A 144 9.81 5.47 -19.50
CA ALA A 144 8.40 5.69 -19.83
C ALA A 144 7.58 4.37 -19.74
N LEU A 145 8.19 3.24 -20.08
CA LEU A 145 7.59 1.91 -19.96
C LEU A 145 7.22 1.54 -18.52
N MET A 146 7.87 2.13 -17.51
CA MET A 146 7.63 1.82 -16.10
C MET A 146 6.59 2.74 -15.43
N LYS A 147 6.04 3.71 -16.16
CA LYS A 147 5.13 4.75 -15.62
C LYS A 147 3.67 4.46 -16.00
N TYR A 148 2.85 4.06 -15.04
CA TYR A 148 1.38 4.07 -15.17
C TYR A 148 0.85 5.51 -15.01
N PRO A 149 -0.14 6.00 -15.78
CA PRO A 149 -0.95 5.29 -16.77
C PRO A 149 -0.41 5.40 -18.19
N ALA A 150 0.72 6.10 -18.38
CA ALA A 150 1.34 6.30 -19.69
C ALA A 150 1.64 4.98 -20.40
N THR A 151 2.03 3.96 -19.62
CA THR A 151 2.11 2.57 -20.06
C THR A 151 1.00 1.74 -19.43
N LYS A 152 0.28 0.98 -20.25
CA LYS A 152 -0.82 0.12 -19.82
C LYS A 152 -0.30 -1.14 -19.12
N VAL A 153 -1.03 -1.60 -18.11
CA VAL A 153 -0.72 -2.84 -17.37
C VAL A 153 -0.63 -4.06 -18.30
N SER A 154 -1.47 -4.13 -19.34
CA SER A 154 -1.51 -5.25 -20.28
C SER A 154 -0.19 -5.48 -21.03
N VAL A 155 0.60 -4.44 -21.27
CA VAL A 155 1.93 -4.54 -21.91
C VAL A 155 2.89 -5.34 -21.03
N HIS A 156 2.83 -5.13 -19.71
CA HIS A 156 3.64 -5.87 -18.74
C HIS A 156 3.07 -7.25 -18.45
N ALA A 157 1.75 -7.42 -18.51
CA ALA A 157 1.10 -8.73 -18.35
C ALA A 157 1.57 -9.73 -19.41
N GLN A 158 1.69 -9.30 -20.68
CA GLN A 158 2.22 -10.14 -21.77
C GLN A 158 3.66 -10.62 -21.55
N ARG A 159 4.42 -9.94 -20.68
CA ARG A 159 5.80 -10.29 -20.32
C ARG A 159 5.92 -10.99 -18.96
N GLY A 160 4.79 -11.32 -18.31
CA GLY A 160 4.80 -11.87 -16.94
C GLY A 160 5.31 -10.88 -15.89
N GLN A 161 5.21 -9.57 -16.15
CA GLN A 161 5.78 -8.49 -15.32
C GLN A 161 4.72 -7.56 -14.70
N ALA A 162 3.43 -7.85 -14.90
CA ALA A 162 2.32 -6.99 -14.43
C ALA A 162 2.39 -6.68 -12.93
N GLU A 163 2.69 -7.68 -12.10
CA GLU A 163 2.76 -7.49 -10.64
C GLU A 163 3.89 -6.52 -10.24
N ARG A 164 5.08 -6.69 -10.83
CA ARG A 164 6.25 -5.83 -10.60
C ARG A 164 5.95 -4.39 -10.98
N PHE A 165 5.35 -4.20 -12.15
CA PHE A 165 4.88 -2.90 -12.62
C PHE A 165 3.82 -2.30 -11.69
N GLY A 166 2.87 -3.12 -11.25
CA GLY A 166 1.83 -2.77 -10.28
C GLY A 166 2.41 -2.24 -8.98
N TYR A 167 3.31 -2.99 -8.32
CA TYR A 167 3.91 -2.56 -7.07
C TYR A 167 4.72 -1.27 -7.19
N ILE A 168 5.54 -1.12 -8.23
CA ILE A 168 6.32 0.11 -8.45
C ILE A 168 5.41 1.32 -8.54
N ASN A 169 4.31 1.22 -9.27
CA ASN A 169 3.37 2.32 -9.43
C ASN A 169 2.51 2.54 -8.16
N LEU A 170 2.07 1.48 -7.48
CA LEU A 170 1.37 1.60 -6.21
C LEU A 170 2.22 2.29 -5.15
N ILE A 171 3.51 1.94 -5.03
CA ILE A 171 4.45 2.61 -4.11
C ILE A 171 4.54 4.11 -4.39
N TYR A 172 4.60 4.51 -5.68
CA TYR A 172 4.63 5.92 -6.05
C TYR A 172 3.37 6.65 -5.57
N TYR A 173 2.20 6.16 -5.98
CA TYR A 173 0.94 6.83 -5.71
C TYR A 173 0.57 6.82 -4.23
N VAL A 174 0.78 5.71 -3.52
CA VAL A 174 0.48 5.64 -2.09
C VAL A 174 1.41 6.56 -1.27
N SER A 175 2.68 6.69 -1.67
CA SER A 175 3.62 7.63 -1.04
C SER A 175 3.18 9.08 -1.24
N LEU A 176 2.78 9.44 -2.46
CA LEU A 176 2.29 10.78 -2.77
C LEU A 176 1.00 11.09 -2.01
N LEU A 177 0.06 10.14 -1.98
CA LEU A 177 -1.19 10.23 -1.24
C LEU A 177 -0.93 10.48 0.26
N PHE A 178 -0.03 9.70 0.89
CA PHE A 178 0.30 9.86 2.31
C PHE A 178 0.99 11.19 2.62
N LEU A 179 1.82 11.72 1.71
CA LEU A 179 2.42 13.03 1.86
C LEU A 179 1.36 14.14 1.79
N CYS A 180 0.45 14.08 0.82
CA CYS A 180 -0.53 15.14 0.58
C CYS A 180 -1.63 15.16 1.65
N ARG A 181 -2.11 13.99 2.10
CA ARG A 181 -3.26 13.88 3.02
C ARG A 181 -3.07 14.58 4.36
N GLU A 182 -1.82 14.73 4.83
CA GLU A 182 -1.49 15.28 6.14
C GLU A 182 -1.93 16.75 6.33
N PHE A 183 -2.12 17.46 5.21
CA PHE A 183 -2.52 18.87 5.21
C PHE A 183 -4.01 19.06 4.88
N ILE A 184 -4.73 17.98 4.61
CA ILE A 184 -6.16 18.06 4.30
C ILE A 184 -6.98 18.02 5.58
N PRO A 185 -7.94 18.94 5.77
CA PRO A 185 -8.80 18.97 6.94
C PRO A 185 -9.75 17.77 6.98
N PHE A 186 -10.09 17.32 8.20
CA PHE A 186 -11.06 16.25 8.39
C PHE A 186 -12.47 16.63 7.90
N SER A 187 -12.89 17.88 8.15
CA SER A 187 -14.17 18.43 7.73
C SER A 187 -13.99 19.82 7.12
N PRO A 188 -14.09 19.96 5.79
CA PRO A 188 -13.93 21.25 5.11
C PRO A 188 -15.26 21.98 4.85
N VAL A 189 -16.34 21.73 5.62
CA VAL A 189 -17.69 22.23 5.28
C VAL A 189 -17.76 23.75 5.14
N ASP A 190 -17.00 24.48 5.95
CA ASP A 190 -16.97 25.95 5.95
C ASP A 190 -15.88 26.51 5.01
N GLU A 191 -15.20 25.63 4.27
CA GLU A 191 -14.05 25.95 3.42
C GLU A 191 -14.45 26.05 1.94
N VAL A 192 -14.34 27.25 1.39
CA VAL A 192 -14.63 27.50 -0.04
C VAL A 192 -13.52 27.01 -0.96
N LYS A 193 -12.28 26.92 -0.44
CA LYS A 193 -11.11 26.46 -1.21
C LYS A 193 -10.01 25.90 -0.31
N PRO A 194 -9.11 25.04 -0.84
CA PRO A 194 -7.96 24.55 -0.09
C PRO A 194 -7.03 25.69 0.34
N ARG A 195 -6.75 25.77 1.65
CA ARG A 195 -5.79 26.73 2.25
C ARG A 195 -4.84 26.12 3.26
N GLY A 196 -4.69 24.79 3.20
CA GLY A 196 -3.90 24.01 4.14
C GLY A 196 -4.71 23.60 5.38
N PRO A 197 -4.03 23.18 6.45
CA PRO A 197 -4.69 22.63 7.63
C PRO A 197 -5.42 23.72 8.41
N ILE A 198 -6.68 23.46 8.74
CA ILE A 198 -7.53 24.33 9.58
C ILE A 198 -7.66 23.81 11.02
N GLU A 199 -7.14 22.61 11.26
CA GLU A 199 -7.13 21.96 12.56
C GLU A 199 -5.72 22.08 13.16
N PRO A 200 -5.61 22.29 14.49
CA PRO A 200 -4.32 22.40 15.15
C PRO A 200 -3.45 21.14 14.89
N PRO A 201 -2.12 21.23 15.01
CA PRO A 201 -1.35 22.46 15.14
C PRO A 201 -1.25 23.18 13.79
N LEU A 202 -1.67 24.45 13.74
CA LEU A 202 -1.66 25.23 12.50
C LEU A 202 -0.23 25.55 12.06
N LEU A 203 -0.01 25.67 10.75
CA LEU A 203 1.27 26.13 10.21
C LEU A 203 1.51 27.59 10.59
N LYS A 204 2.73 27.91 11.01
CA LYS A 204 3.11 29.27 11.42
C LYS A 204 3.39 30.20 10.24
N ALA A 205 3.52 29.65 9.04
CA ALA A 205 3.64 30.41 7.80
C ALA A 205 2.50 30.05 6.84
N ARG A 206 2.04 31.05 6.07
CA ARG A 206 1.00 30.87 5.05
C ARG A 206 1.64 30.47 3.72
N GLY A 207 1.22 29.31 3.20
CA GLY A 207 1.62 28.85 1.87
C GLY A 207 0.84 29.54 0.75
N PRO A 208 1.38 29.56 -0.50
CA PRO A 208 0.66 30.03 -1.68
C PRO A 208 -0.64 29.25 -1.92
N ASP A 209 -1.69 29.91 -2.39
CA ASP A 209 -2.98 29.25 -2.69
C ASP A 209 -2.82 28.15 -3.76
N SER A 210 -1.94 28.36 -4.77
CA SER A 210 -1.62 27.36 -5.79
C SER A 210 -1.00 26.09 -5.23
N PHE A 211 -0.21 26.19 -4.16
CA PHE A 211 0.38 25.04 -3.49
C PHE A 211 -0.70 24.12 -2.92
N TRP A 212 -1.70 24.69 -2.23
CA TRP A 212 -2.78 23.91 -1.62
C TRP A 212 -3.71 23.28 -2.64
N LEU A 213 -3.99 23.97 -3.74
CA LEU A 213 -4.72 23.41 -4.87
C LEU A 213 -3.97 22.20 -5.47
N GLN A 214 -2.65 22.31 -5.63
CA GLN A 214 -1.83 21.20 -6.12
C GLN A 214 -1.82 20.02 -5.15
N ILE A 215 -1.78 20.25 -3.82
CA ILE A 215 -1.84 19.18 -2.82
C ILE A 215 -3.16 18.38 -2.93
N VAL A 216 -4.29 19.06 -3.08
CA VAL A 216 -5.60 18.39 -3.22
C VAL A 216 -5.68 17.65 -4.56
N PHE A 217 -5.18 18.25 -5.64
CA PHE A 217 -5.11 17.60 -6.95
C PHE A 217 -4.24 16.33 -6.90
N ASP A 218 -2.99 16.44 -6.44
CA ASP A 218 -2.03 15.33 -6.33
C ASP A 218 -2.60 14.19 -5.48
N LEU A 219 -3.32 14.52 -4.41
CA LEU A 219 -3.92 13.56 -3.51
C LEU A 219 -5.02 12.74 -4.18
N TYR A 220 -5.96 13.43 -4.83
CA TYR A 220 -7.07 12.76 -5.48
C TYR A 220 -6.64 12.00 -6.73
N ASP A 221 -5.76 12.59 -7.55
CA ASP A 221 -5.16 11.92 -8.69
C ASP A 221 -4.47 10.63 -8.24
N ALA A 222 -3.64 10.67 -7.19
CA ALA A 222 -3.01 9.47 -6.67
C ALA A 222 -4.02 8.39 -6.23
N ALA A 223 -5.13 8.76 -5.59
CA ALA A 223 -6.20 7.83 -5.24
C ALA A 223 -6.86 7.22 -6.49
N SER A 224 -7.21 8.04 -7.50
CA SER A 224 -7.78 7.60 -8.77
C SER A 224 -6.87 6.67 -9.56
N GLN A 225 -5.57 6.96 -9.53
CA GLN A 225 -4.55 6.16 -10.19
C GLN A 225 -4.34 4.82 -9.48
N ILE A 226 -4.42 4.77 -8.14
CA ILE A 226 -4.43 3.50 -7.39
C ILE A 226 -5.67 2.66 -7.75
N SER A 227 -6.86 3.26 -7.74
CA SER A 227 -8.10 2.56 -8.09
C SER A 227 -8.02 1.95 -9.49
N SER A 228 -7.66 2.77 -10.48
CA SER A 228 -7.57 2.35 -11.88
C SER A 228 -6.51 1.27 -12.08
N LEU A 229 -5.33 1.41 -11.47
CA LEU A 229 -4.26 0.42 -11.55
C LEU A 229 -4.68 -0.94 -10.96
N LEU A 230 -5.36 -0.95 -9.81
CA LEU A 230 -5.85 -2.18 -9.20
C LEU A 230 -6.92 -2.86 -10.08
N CYS A 231 -7.84 -2.08 -10.66
CA CYS A 231 -8.84 -2.60 -11.60
C CYS A 231 -8.18 -3.16 -12.88
N ASP A 232 -7.21 -2.45 -13.45
CA ASP A 232 -6.49 -2.89 -14.65
C ASP A 232 -5.73 -4.20 -14.39
N LEU A 233 -5.12 -4.35 -13.21
CA LEU A 233 -4.45 -5.58 -12.76
C LEU A 233 -5.45 -6.75 -12.63
N GLU A 234 -6.64 -6.52 -12.10
CA GLU A 234 -7.71 -7.53 -12.08
C GLU A 234 -8.15 -7.92 -13.50
N HIS A 235 -8.31 -6.94 -14.39
CA HIS A 235 -8.78 -7.17 -15.75
C HIS A 235 -7.81 -8.01 -16.58
N VAL A 236 -6.51 -7.85 -16.39
CA VAL A 236 -5.48 -8.67 -17.07
C VAL A 236 -5.20 -10.00 -16.39
N GLY A 237 -5.91 -10.33 -15.30
CA GLY A 237 -5.75 -11.60 -14.58
C GLY A 237 -4.53 -11.65 -13.65
N CYS A 238 -3.95 -10.51 -13.29
CA CYS A 238 -2.82 -10.40 -12.35
C CYS A 238 -3.18 -9.58 -11.08
N PRO A 239 -4.21 -9.97 -10.32
CA PRO A 239 -4.68 -9.22 -9.15
C PRO A 239 -3.66 -9.26 -8.01
N LEU A 240 -3.32 -8.10 -7.44
CA LEU A 240 -2.50 -8.01 -6.24
C LEU A 240 -3.39 -8.21 -5.00
N ARG A 241 -3.11 -9.27 -4.23
CA ARG A 241 -3.85 -9.63 -3.01
C ARG A 241 -2.95 -9.72 -1.78
N THR A 242 -2.16 -8.68 -1.56
CA THR A 242 -1.28 -8.56 -0.40
C THR A 242 -1.78 -7.47 0.56
N PRO A 243 -1.35 -7.50 1.84
CA PRO A 243 -1.66 -6.43 2.78
C PRO A 243 -1.30 -5.05 2.24
N PHE A 244 -0.16 -4.90 1.57
CA PHE A 244 0.25 -3.63 0.96
C PHE A 244 -0.72 -3.14 -0.12
N SER A 245 -1.13 -4.02 -1.06
CA SER A 245 -2.16 -3.65 -2.06
C SER A 245 -3.51 -3.33 -1.41
N GLY A 246 -3.83 -3.96 -0.28
CA GLY A 246 -5.02 -3.64 0.50
C GLY A 246 -4.93 -2.28 1.20
N LEU A 247 -3.74 -1.87 1.69
CA LEU A 247 -3.53 -0.51 2.21
C LEU A 247 -3.72 0.54 1.12
N CYS A 248 -3.23 0.25 -0.09
CA CYS A 248 -3.44 1.11 -1.26
C CYS A 248 -4.93 1.22 -1.57
N ALA A 249 -5.64 0.08 -1.63
CA ALA A 249 -7.08 0.04 -1.84
C ALA A 249 -7.84 0.81 -0.76
N PHE A 250 -7.56 0.57 0.52
CA PHE A 250 -8.13 1.31 1.66
C PHE A 250 -7.94 2.82 1.51
N SER A 251 -6.71 3.25 1.23
CA SER A 251 -6.36 4.67 1.11
C SER A 251 -7.09 5.32 -0.07
N SER A 252 -7.14 4.65 -1.22
CA SER A 252 -7.88 5.10 -2.39
C SER A 252 -9.38 5.20 -2.11
N THR A 253 -9.98 4.19 -1.46
CA THR A 253 -11.40 4.20 -1.09
C THR A 253 -11.72 5.37 -0.16
N LEU A 254 -10.90 5.60 0.87
CA LEU A 254 -11.11 6.70 1.83
C LEU A 254 -11.13 8.07 1.14
N TRP A 255 -10.15 8.32 0.27
CA TRP A 255 -10.05 9.62 -0.43
C TRP A 255 -11.09 9.79 -1.54
N SER A 256 -11.58 8.69 -2.10
CA SER A 256 -12.72 8.70 -3.02
C SER A 256 -14.03 9.05 -2.29
N ILE A 257 -14.26 8.45 -1.10
CA ILE A 257 -15.38 8.80 -0.20
C ILE A 257 -15.31 10.28 0.20
N TYR A 258 -14.12 10.75 0.60
CA TYR A 258 -13.92 12.15 0.97
C TYR A 258 -14.26 13.08 -0.22
N GLY A 259 -13.79 12.73 -1.42
CA GLY A 259 -14.04 13.48 -2.64
C GLY A 259 -15.53 13.59 -2.98
N ALA A 260 -16.27 12.50 -2.81
CA ALA A 260 -17.71 12.47 -3.00
C ALA A 260 -18.48 13.26 -1.91
N ALA A 261 -18.00 13.23 -0.67
CA ALA A 261 -18.64 13.90 0.46
C ALA A 261 -18.44 15.43 0.47
N PHE A 262 -17.31 15.92 -0.05
CA PHE A 262 -16.94 17.34 0.01
C PHE A 262 -16.63 17.94 -1.37
N PRO A 263 -17.56 17.87 -2.34
CA PRO A 263 -17.28 18.25 -3.72
C PRO A 263 -16.91 19.74 -3.88
N ASN A 264 -17.51 20.63 -3.08
CA ASN A 264 -17.19 22.07 -3.11
C ASN A 264 -15.73 22.35 -2.73
N PHE A 265 -15.24 21.70 -1.67
CA PHE A 265 -13.85 21.85 -1.23
C PHE A 265 -12.87 21.30 -2.26
N MET A 266 -13.24 20.17 -2.89
CA MET A 266 -12.45 19.53 -3.95
C MET A 266 -12.52 20.28 -5.29
N GLY A 267 -13.46 21.20 -5.46
CA GLY A 267 -13.74 21.85 -6.74
C GLY A 267 -14.32 20.89 -7.80
N PHE A 268 -15.05 19.86 -7.37
CA PHE A 268 -15.61 18.85 -8.25
C PHE A 268 -16.93 19.30 -8.88
N SER A 269 -17.06 19.00 -10.18
CA SER A 269 -18.35 18.97 -10.87
C SER A 269 -19.19 17.78 -10.42
N GLU A 270 -20.50 17.81 -10.69
CA GLU A 270 -21.42 16.68 -10.38
C GLU A 270 -20.92 15.35 -10.99
N SER A 271 -20.38 15.38 -12.20
CA SER A 271 -19.79 14.18 -12.84
C SER A 271 -18.57 13.66 -12.08
N GLN A 272 -17.70 14.54 -11.58
CA GLN A 272 -16.53 14.14 -10.80
C GLN A 272 -16.92 13.63 -9.42
N THR A 273 -17.96 14.21 -8.80
CA THR A 273 -18.54 13.69 -7.54
C THR A 273 -19.08 12.28 -7.74
N SER A 274 -19.83 12.04 -8.83
CA SER A 274 -20.34 10.71 -9.16
C SER A 274 -19.23 9.71 -9.46
N ASP A 275 -18.17 10.13 -10.16
CA ASP A 275 -17.03 9.24 -10.42
C ASP A 275 -16.24 8.93 -9.15
N ALA A 276 -16.08 9.90 -8.23
CA ALA A 276 -15.48 9.65 -6.92
C ALA A 276 -16.26 8.60 -6.12
N ASP A 277 -17.60 8.67 -6.12
CA ASP A 277 -18.43 7.65 -5.47
C ASP A 277 -18.28 6.27 -6.15
N ALA A 278 -18.33 6.23 -7.49
CA ALA A 278 -18.10 5.00 -8.24
C ALA A 278 -16.69 4.41 -8.00
N GLN A 279 -15.68 5.26 -7.87
CA GLN A 279 -14.30 4.88 -7.56
C GLN A 279 -14.16 4.29 -6.16
N ALA A 280 -14.88 4.84 -5.18
CA ALA A 280 -14.95 4.27 -3.83
C ALA A 280 -15.52 2.85 -3.87
N GLU A 281 -16.62 2.62 -4.60
CA GLU A 281 -17.24 1.31 -4.72
C GLU A 281 -16.35 0.29 -5.45
N ARG A 282 -15.69 0.71 -6.56
CA ARG A 282 -14.71 -0.13 -7.28
C ARG A 282 -13.60 -0.61 -6.36
N THR A 283 -13.00 0.32 -5.61
CA THR A 283 -11.85 0.02 -4.76
C THR A 283 -12.24 -0.72 -3.48
N MET A 284 -13.44 -0.46 -2.96
CA MET A 284 -14.04 -1.25 -1.88
C MET A 284 -14.21 -2.72 -2.29
N ALA A 285 -14.66 -2.99 -3.52
CA ALA A 285 -14.80 -4.36 -4.02
C ALA A 285 -13.45 -5.09 -4.07
N VAL A 286 -12.36 -4.41 -4.46
CA VAL A 286 -10.99 -4.97 -4.38
C VAL A 286 -10.64 -5.31 -2.93
N LEU A 287 -10.91 -4.40 -1.99
CA LEU A 287 -10.63 -4.59 -0.57
C LEU A 287 -11.38 -5.79 0.02
N VAL A 288 -12.67 -5.95 -0.33
CA VAL A 288 -13.49 -7.13 0.05
C VAL A 288 -12.87 -8.42 -0.46
N ARG A 289 -12.35 -8.45 -1.69
CA ARG A 289 -11.66 -9.63 -2.23
C ARG A 289 -10.35 -9.92 -1.50
N ILE A 290 -9.61 -8.90 -1.09
CA ILE A 290 -8.42 -9.06 -0.24
C ILE A 290 -8.81 -9.63 1.13
N GLY A 291 -9.97 -9.22 1.68
CA GLY A 291 -10.52 -9.74 2.93
C GLY A 291 -10.80 -11.24 2.95
N LYS A 292 -11.05 -11.85 1.79
CA LYS A 292 -11.18 -13.32 1.68
C LYS A 292 -9.87 -14.06 1.98
N VAL A 293 -8.72 -13.39 1.87
CA VAL A 293 -7.39 -13.95 2.13
C VAL A 293 -6.82 -13.43 3.44
N TRP A 294 -7.01 -12.13 3.71
CA TRP A 294 -6.43 -11.44 4.85
C TRP A 294 -7.51 -10.79 5.71
N ARG A 295 -7.75 -11.34 6.91
CA ARG A 295 -8.73 -10.80 7.87
C ARG A 295 -8.52 -9.33 8.24
N LEU A 296 -7.28 -8.82 8.11
CA LEU A 296 -6.96 -7.41 8.28
C LEU A 296 -7.86 -6.47 7.45
N ALA A 297 -8.27 -6.89 6.24
CA ALA A 297 -9.11 -6.05 5.41
C ALA A 297 -10.53 -5.89 5.97
N GLU A 298 -11.02 -6.81 6.82
CA GLU A 298 -12.31 -6.66 7.52
C GLU A 298 -12.28 -5.41 8.40
N GLU A 299 -11.19 -5.20 9.15
CA GLU A 299 -11.00 -4.03 10.03
C GLU A 299 -10.92 -2.74 9.21
N TRP A 300 -10.25 -2.77 8.06
CA TRP A 300 -10.18 -1.63 7.15
C TRP A 300 -11.53 -1.26 6.55
N ILE A 301 -12.37 -2.24 6.23
CA ILE A 301 -13.73 -2.01 5.75
C ILE A 301 -14.59 -1.33 6.82
N ASP A 302 -14.49 -1.76 8.08
CA ASP A 302 -15.22 -1.14 9.20
C ASP A 302 -14.81 0.32 9.42
N VAL A 303 -13.51 0.62 9.31
CA VAL A 303 -12.98 1.99 9.37
C VAL A 303 -13.55 2.85 8.24
N LEU A 304 -13.57 2.32 7.00
CA LEU A 304 -14.12 3.03 5.84
C LEU A 304 -15.63 3.29 5.96
N ASN A 305 -16.39 2.31 6.44
CA ASN A 305 -17.82 2.45 6.68
C ASN A 305 -18.11 3.53 7.74
N THR A 306 -17.30 3.54 8.80
CA THR A 306 -17.37 4.56 9.84
C THR A 306 -17.05 5.95 9.29
N ALA A 307 -15.97 6.07 8.51
CA ALA A 307 -15.58 7.32 7.86
C ALA A 307 -16.68 7.82 6.89
N LYS A 308 -17.22 6.95 6.02
CA LYS A 308 -18.33 7.27 5.11
C LYS A 308 -19.53 7.81 5.87
N SER A 309 -19.96 7.11 6.92
CA SER A 309 -21.08 7.53 7.77
C SER A 309 -20.88 8.91 8.38
N ILE A 310 -19.69 9.20 8.93
CA ILE A 310 -19.39 10.51 9.52
C ILE A 310 -19.35 11.60 8.44
N MET A 311 -18.62 11.37 7.34
CA MET A 311 -18.45 12.36 6.27
C MET A 311 -19.79 12.70 5.59
N THR A 312 -20.65 11.72 5.32
CA THR A 312 -22.00 11.95 4.78
C THR A 312 -22.87 12.76 5.74
N ARG A 313 -22.85 12.45 7.05
CA ARG A 313 -23.64 13.22 8.02
C ARG A 313 -23.14 14.66 8.14
N VAL A 314 -21.83 14.87 8.03
CA VAL A 314 -21.19 16.18 8.07
C VAL A 314 -21.56 16.99 6.82
N SER A 315 -21.53 16.37 5.63
CA SER A 315 -21.91 17.04 4.38
C SER A 315 -23.39 17.41 4.32
N GLU A 316 -24.27 16.62 4.94
CA GLU A 316 -25.70 16.91 5.10
C GLU A 316 -26.02 17.99 6.16
N GLY A 317 -25.01 18.58 6.79
CA GLY A 317 -25.21 19.64 7.79
C GLY A 317 -25.80 19.16 9.13
N ARG A 318 -25.79 17.84 9.39
CA ARG A 318 -26.21 17.31 10.70
C ARG A 318 -25.20 17.75 11.78
N ARG A 319 -25.67 17.93 13.02
CA ARG A 319 -24.78 18.24 14.16
C ARG A 319 -23.88 17.03 14.45
N VAL A 320 -22.69 17.07 13.89
CA VAL A 320 -21.62 16.10 14.07
C VAL A 320 -20.36 16.88 14.43
N LYS A 321 -19.50 16.25 15.23
CA LYS A 321 -18.20 16.83 15.57
C LYS A 321 -17.36 16.99 14.29
N ARG A 322 -16.56 18.06 14.19
CA ARG A 322 -15.96 18.51 12.92
C ARG A 322 -14.43 18.38 12.88
N SER A 323 -13.81 17.94 13.97
CA SER A 323 -12.35 17.81 14.07
C SER A 323 -11.92 16.35 14.12
N ARG A 324 -10.76 16.02 13.54
CA ARG A 324 -10.10 14.71 13.71
C ARG A 324 -9.87 14.36 15.19
N TYR A 325 -9.66 15.38 16.02
CA TYR A 325 -9.45 15.23 17.47
C TYR A 325 -10.70 14.77 18.21
N ASP A 326 -11.85 14.91 17.58
CA ASP A 326 -13.11 14.40 18.09
C ASP A 326 -13.27 12.88 17.87
N TYR A 327 -12.43 12.30 17.01
CA TYR A 327 -12.44 10.90 16.58
C TYR A 327 -11.04 10.27 16.66
N PRO A 328 -10.37 10.27 17.82
CA PRO A 328 -8.96 9.85 17.94
C PRO A 328 -8.72 8.40 17.49
N GLU A 329 -9.63 7.48 17.78
CA GLU A 329 -9.49 6.07 17.38
C GLU A 329 -9.65 5.87 15.85
N LEU A 330 -10.55 6.65 15.23
CA LEU A 330 -10.73 6.63 13.78
C LEU A 330 -9.51 7.24 13.09
N GLU A 331 -9.03 8.37 13.59
CA GLU A 331 -7.84 9.04 13.09
C GLU A 331 -6.61 8.13 13.23
N ASP A 332 -6.40 7.52 14.40
CA ASP A 332 -5.36 6.51 14.59
C ASP A 332 -5.53 5.34 13.62
N SER A 333 -6.76 4.92 13.35
CA SER A 333 -7.01 3.82 12.43
C SER A 333 -6.73 4.16 10.97
N ILE A 334 -7.06 5.38 10.54
CA ILE A 334 -6.73 5.92 9.22
C ILE A 334 -5.21 6.07 9.05
N HIS A 335 -4.50 6.49 10.10
CA HIS A 335 -3.06 6.71 10.03
C HIS A 335 -2.24 5.43 10.14
N LEU A 336 -2.66 4.51 11.00
CA LEU A 336 -1.84 3.38 11.43
C LEU A 336 -2.34 2.04 10.90
N ALA A 337 -3.53 2.01 10.27
CA ALA A 337 -4.14 0.80 9.75
C ALA A 337 -4.06 -0.38 10.76
N PRO A 338 -4.46 -0.17 12.04
CA PRO A 338 -4.11 -1.04 13.16
C PRO A 338 -4.68 -2.44 12.98
N LEU A 339 -3.88 -3.44 13.36
CA LEU A 339 -4.16 -4.89 13.31
C LEU A 339 -5.06 -5.39 14.46
N GLN A 340 -5.66 -4.47 15.21
CA GLN A 340 -6.56 -4.77 16.33
C GLN A 340 -7.76 -3.86 16.10
N GLY A 341 -8.83 -4.42 15.55
CA GLY A 341 -10.01 -3.70 15.08
C GLY A 341 -10.52 -2.60 16.00
N MET A 342 -11.25 -1.66 15.38
CA MET A 342 -11.86 -0.51 16.06
C MET A 342 -12.59 -0.96 17.33
N PRO A 343 -12.31 -0.37 18.51
CA PRO A 343 -13.21 -0.51 19.65
C PRO A 343 -14.62 -0.14 19.18
N ARG A 344 -15.62 -0.97 19.49
CA ARG A 344 -17.03 -0.67 19.17
C ARG A 344 -17.39 0.66 19.84
N GLN A 345 -17.32 1.76 19.10
CA GLN A 345 -17.79 3.04 19.59
C GLN A 345 -19.31 2.99 19.67
N THR A 346 -19.84 3.13 20.88
CA THR A 346 -21.20 3.62 21.08
C THR A 346 -21.26 5.06 20.60
N PHE A 347 -21.54 5.25 19.31
CA PHE A 347 -22.04 6.53 18.84
C PHE A 347 -23.37 6.80 19.55
N ASP A 348 -23.59 8.04 20.03
CA ASP A 348 -24.85 8.45 20.66
C ASP A 348 -26.02 7.92 19.83
N ARG A 349 -26.73 6.93 20.38
CA ARG A 349 -27.99 6.48 19.83
C ARG A 349 -28.91 7.72 19.82
N PRO A 350 -29.58 8.05 18.71
CA PRO A 350 -30.64 9.04 18.75
C PRO A 350 -31.62 8.60 19.82
N ALA A 351 -31.93 9.49 20.76
CA ALA A 351 -32.99 9.26 21.73
C ALA A 351 -34.31 9.06 20.94
N GLY A 352 -34.73 7.81 20.81
CA GLY A 352 -35.98 7.43 20.14
C GLY A 352 -35.80 6.58 18.89
N LEU A 353 -35.29 5.36 19.03
CA LEU A 353 -35.70 4.24 18.17
C LEU A 353 -35.66 2.95 18.99
N VAL A 354 -36.85 2.39 19.18
CA VAL A 354 -37.10 1.12 19.87
C VAL A 354 -36.48 -0.01 19.03
N SER A 355 -35.90 -0.98 19.72
CA SER A 355 -35.28 -2.19 19.16
C SER A 355 -36.18 -2.86 18.12
N ALA A 356 -35.71 -2.92 16.87
CA ALA A 356 -36.18 -3.87 15.88
C ALA A 356 -34.96 -4.65 15.38
N ASP A 357 -34.92 -5.90 15.81
CA ASP A 357 -34.04 -6.95 15.33
C ASP A 357 -34.43 -7.23 13.87
N ASP A 358 -33.54 -6.95 12.91
CA ASP A 358 -33.69 -7.44 11.53
C ASP A 358 -32.32 -7.63 10.88
N GLY A 359 -31.54 -8.54 11.48
CA GLY A 359 -30.40 -9.15 10.84
C GLY A 359 -30.82 -10.43 10.12
N SER A 360 -31.45 -10.34 8.94
CA SER A 360 -31.53 -11.45 7.97
C SER A 360 -32.28 -11.03 6.71
N LYS A 361 -31.57 -10.54 5.69
CA LYS A 361 -32.10 -10.46 4.31
C LYS A 361 -31.04 -10.29 3.21
N LEU A 362 -29.89 -10.94 3.34
CA LEU A 362 -28.92 -11.07 2.25
C LEU A 362 -28.45 -12.51 1.98
N HIS A 363 -29.12 -13.52 2.57
CA HIS A 363 -28.76 -14.94 2.43
C HIS A 363 -29.88 -15.83 1.85
N GLN A 364 -30.89 -15.27 1.18
CA GLN A 364 -31.91 -16.06 0.48
C GLN A 364 -32.16 -15.49 -0.92
N LEU A 365 -31.21 -15.70 -1.83
CA LEU A 365 -31.45 -15.61 -3.28
C LEU A 365 -30.54 -16.56 -4.08
N VAL A 366 -30.23 -17.75 -3.56
CA VAL A 366 -29.88 -18.93 -4.37
C VAL A 366 -30.26 -20.16 -3.53
N ALA A 367 -30.81 -21.19 -4.18
CA ALA A 367 -31.29 -22.47 -3.64
C ALA A 367 -32.77 -22.48 -3.24
N GLY A 368 -33.62 -22.58 -4.27
CA GLY A 368 -34.88 -23.30 -4.15
C GLY A 368 -34.63 -24.82 -4.22
N ASP A 369 -35.57 -25.55 -3.63
CA ASP A 369 -35.86 -26.98 -3.77
C ASP A 369 -34.89 -27.99 -3.12
N ALA A 370 -35.26 -28.48 -1.93
CA ALA A 370 -35.70 -29.87 -1.72
C ALA A 370 -35.86 -30.19 -0.22
N GLU A 371 -36.85 -31.04 0.05
CA GLU A 371 -37.49 -31.33 1.33
C GLU A 371 -36.75 -32.31 2.27
N GLN A 372 -37.02 -32.12 3.56
CA GLN A 372 -37.31 -33.10 4.64
C GLN A 372 -36.32 -34.24 4.96
N GLY A 373 -35.94 -34.32 6.25
CA GLY A 373 -35.79 -35.62 6.92
C GLY A 373 -34.81 -35.73 8.10
N VAL A 374 -35.37 -35.64 9.33
CA VAL A 374 -35.09 -36.47 10.53
C VAL A 374 -33.78 -36.32 11.35
N GLU A 375 -34.02 -36.30 12.66
CA GLU A 375 -33.14 -36.26 13.85
C GLU A 375 -32.04 -37.33 13.92
N THR A 376 -30.91 -37.04 14.59
CA THR A 376 -30.47 -37.71 15.85
C THR A 376 -29.09 -37.24 16.35
N ASP A 377 -28.87 -37.57 17.63
CA ASP A 377 -27.90 -37.16 18.65
C ASP A 377 -26.47 -37.75 18.51
N GLY A 378 -25.48 -37.12 19.17
CA GLY A 378 -24.31 -37.81 19.77
C GLY A 378 -23.01 -38.08 18.98
N LEU A 379 -21.96 -37.32 19.32
CA LEU A 379 -20.53 -37.67 19.47
C LEU A 379 -19.88 -38.78 18.60
N GLY A 380 -18.83 -38.41 17.84
CA GLY A 380 -17.80 -39.35 17.37
C GLY A 380 -16.83 -38.76 16.33
N PHE A 381 -15.55 -38.66 16.70
CA PHE A 381 -14.42 -38.38 15.81
C PHE A 381 -14.25 -39.48 14.74
N LEU A 382 -14.15 -39.14 13.46
CA LEU A 382 -13.04 -39.49 12.55
C LEU A 382 -13.25 -38.86 11.15
N GLU A 383 -12.12 -38.53 10.53
CA GLU A 383 -11.88 -38.03 9.18
C GLU A 383 -12.87 -38.54 8.10
N ASP A 384 -13.33 -37.65 7.20
CA ASP A 384 -12.62 -37.49 5.92
C ASP A 384 -13.15 -36.32 5.06
N THR A 385 -12.19 -35.65 4.44
CA THR A 385 -12.20 -34.98 3.12
C THR A 385 -13.47 -34.27 2.59
N SER A 386 -13.41 -32.93 2.50
CA SER A 386 -13.82 -32.21 1.28
C SER A 386 -13.18 -30.82 1.18
N GLY A 387 -12.18 -30.74 0.29
CA GLY A 387 -11.90 -29.60 -0.59
C GLY A 387 -11.68 -28.23 0.04
N ASN A 388 -10.52 -28.01 0.66
CA ASN A 388 -9.98 -26.66 0.82
C ASN A 388 -8.63 -26.53 0.11
N GLU A 389 -8.59 -26.88 -1.18
CA GLU A 389 -7.51 -26.48 -2.09
C GLU A 389 -7.75 -25.02 -2.53
N PHE A 390 -7.53 -24.03 -1.66
CA PHE A 390 -7.36 -22.64 -2.13
C PHE A 390 -6.49 -21.75 -1.24
N VAL A 391 -5.64 -22.35 -0.41
CA VAL A 391 -4.48 -21.66 0.15
C VAL A 391 -3.27 -22.52 -0.18
N GLY A 392 -2.75 -22.36 -1.39
CA GLY A 392 -1.46 -22.95 -1.73
C GLY A 392 -0.41 -22.44 -0.75
N GLU A 393 0.44 -23.36 -0.27
CA GLU A 393 1.59 -23.15 0.62
C GLU A 393 2.67 -22.28 -0.05
N ASP A 394 2.34 -21.19 -0.75
CA ASP A 394 3.28 -20.47 -1.61
C ASP A 394 2.99 -18.96 -1.69
N TRP A 395 2.24 -18.40 -0.73
CA TRP A 395 1.98 -16.95 -0.69
C TRP A 395 3.26 -16.11 -0.61
N TRP A 396 4.36 -16.67 -0.08
CA TRP A 396 5.67 -16.03 -0.11
C TRP A 396 6.26 -15.95 -1.52
N ARG A 397 5.85 -16.78 -2.49
CA ARG A 397 6.30 -16.67 -3.89
C ARG A 397 5.81 -15.39 -4.56
N LEU A 398 4.64 -14.89 -4.17
CA LEU A 398 4.13 -13.57 -4.56
C LEU A 398 5.01 -12.41 -4.06
N LEU A 399 5.90 -12.70 -3.11
CA LEU A 399 6.74 -11.71 -2.45
C LEU A 399 8.25 -11.96 -2.65
N SER A 400 8.64 -13.18 -3.03
CA SER A 400 10.02 -13.54 -3.29
C SER A 400 10.49 -13.01 -4.65
N PHE A 401 9.60 -12.80 -5.63
CA PHE A 401 9.82 -12.31 -7.01
C PHE A 401 10.92 -13.02 -7.83
N CYS A 402 11.70 -13.88 -7.18
CA CYS A 402 12.62 -14.86 -7.72
C CYS A 402 11.92 -16.19 -7.48
N ASP A 403 11.41 -16.78 -8.56
CA ASP A 403 11.36 -18.21 -8.82
C ASP A 403 10.44 -18.42 -10.03
N ASP A 404 11.06 -18.44 -11.22
CA ASP A 404 10.50 -19.20 -12.33
C ASP A 404 11.15 -20.59 -12.28
N PRO A 405 10.43 -21.65 -11.88
CA PRO A 405 10.98 -23.00 -11.79
C PRO A 405 11.44 -23.56 -13.14
N HIS A 406 11.07 -22.91 -14.27
CA HIS A 406 11.53 -23.31 -15.59
C HIS A 406 12.96 -22.83 -15.94
N LEU A 407 13.57 -21.94 -15.14
CA LEU A 407 14.93 -21.45 -15.38
C LEU A 407 16.02 -22.21 -14.62
N LEU A 408 15.65 -23.18 -13.76
CA LEU A 408 16.61 -24.02 -13.01
C LEU A 408 16.54 -25.51 -13.39
N SER A 409 15.77 -25.90 -14.41
CA SER A 409 15.86 -27.23 -15.01
C SER A 409 16.98 -27.26 -16.06
N THR A 410 18.23 -27.16 -15.60
CA THR A 410 19.34 -27.76 -16.33
C THR A 410 19.57 -29.15 -15.77
N SER A 411 18.79 -30.14 -16.22
CA SER A 411 19.24 -31.53 -16.16
C SER A 411 20.33 -31.69 -17.23
N MET A 412 21.55 -31.31 -16.85
CA MET A 412 22.74 -31.96 -17.36
C MET A 412 22.98 -33.18 -16.45
N ASP A 413 22.39 -34.31 -16.80
CA ASP A 413 22.90 -35.60 -16.32
C ASP A 413 23.67 -36.29 -17.47
N ASN A 414 24.99 -36.15 -17.33
CA ASN A 414 26.08 -37.05 -17.74
C ASN A 414 26.16 -37.62 -19.16
N MET A 415 27.14 -37.09 -19.90
CA MET A 415 28.03 -37.89 -20.74
C MET A 415 29.07 -38.64 -19.88
N GLY A 416 29.28 -39.92 -20.22
CA GLY A 416 30.55 -40.66 -20.02
C GLY A 416 30.48 -41.82 -19.02
N ASP A 417 30.42 -43.07 -19.50
CA ASP A 417 31.65 -43.83 -19.78
C ASP A 417 31.38 -45.10 -20.62
N GLU A 418 32.40 -45.52 -21.36
CA GLU A 418 32.39 -46.61 -22.33
C GLU A 418 32.46 -48.03 -21.71
N ASN A 419 31.95 -49.00 -22.48
CA ASN A 419 32.35 -50.42 -22.60
C ASN A 419 32.40 -51.36 -21.37
N VAL A 420 31.71 -52.50 -21.47
CA VAL A 420 32.25 -53.89 -21.51
C VAL A 420 31.10 -54.88 -21.33
N ALA A 421 30.80 -55.64 -22.40
CA ALA A 421 30.54 -57.09 -22.45
C ALA A 421 29.85 -57.46 -23.78
#